data_AF-A0A7X6Q321-F1
#
_entry.id   AF-A0A7X6Q321-F1
#
_cell.length_a   1.000
_cell.length_b   1.000
_cell.length_c   1.000
_cell.angle_alpha   90.00
_cell.angle_beta   90.00
_cell.angle_gamma   90.00
#
_symmetry.space_group_name_H-M   'P 1'
#
loop_
_entity.id
_entity.type
_entity.pdbx_description
1 polymer ?
#
loop_
_entity_poly.entity_id
_entity_poly.type
_entity_poly.pdbx_seq_one_letter_code
_entity_poly.pdbx_strand_id
1 'polypeptide(L)'
;MRAMLLLKDAKISLDMLEKEDDENRFRIIWLASIVILRSIGHVLAKVDADSDPKHKDVIEAWWKSIHDKKDGENAIFHKFIESERNSIVKEYEINFQDNAQLTFGLFDQADMSNTVGMEEFQNLYHPVMDGPYSGEDVRDVLGEAISWWEKQLCIIEASIRASGTTTL
;
A
#
# COMPACT_ATOMS: atom_id res chain seq x y z
N MET A 1 -12.55 -2.24 -15.43
CA MET A 1 -11.08 -2.39 -15.64
C MET A 1 -10.57 -3.57 -14.82
N ARG A 2 -9.58 -4.32 -15.30
CA ARG A 2 -8.94 -5.42 -14.57
C ARG A 2 -8.13 -4.93 -13.37
N ALA A 3 -7.58 -3.72 -13.43
CA ALA A 3 -6.92 -3.06 -12.30
C ALA A 3 -7.81 -3.01 -11.03
N MET A 4 -9.14 -2.95 -11.17
CA MET A 4 -10.08 -2.99 -10.03
C MET A 4 -10.12 -4.35 -9.33
N LEU A 5 -9.85 -5.45 -10.05
CA LEU A 5 -9.76 -6.78 -9.44
C LEU A 5 -8.51 -6.85 -8.54
N LEU A 6 -7.37 -6.35 -9.03
CA LEU A 6 -6.15 -6.28 -8.24
C LEU A 6 -6.27 -5.36 -7.02
N LEU A 7 -7.02 -4.26 -7.13
CA LEU A 7 -7.32 -3.42 -5.96
C LEU A 7 -8.10 -4.21 -4.88
N LYS A 8 -9.06 -5.04 -5.29
CA LYS A 8 -9.79 -5.92 -4.36
C LYS A 8 -8.84 -6.93 -3.71
N ASP A 9 -7.94 -7.52 -4.47
CA ASP A 9 -6.95 -8.46 -3.94
C ASP A 9 -5.99 -7.77 -2.95
N ALA A 10 -5.58 -6.52 -3.21
CA ALA A 10 -4.76 -5.73 -2.28
C ALA A 10 -5.49 -5.43 -0.96
N LYS A 11 -6.80 -5.14 -1.02
CA LYS A 11 -7.62 -4.97 0.20
C LYS A 11 -7.70 -6.26 1.01
N ILE A 12 -7.82 -7.41 0.35
CA ILE A 12 -7.82 -8.72 1.01
C ILE A 12 -6.45 -8.99 1.64
N SER A 13 -5.35 -8.69 0.94
CA SER A 13 -4.01 -8.94 1.49
C SER A 13 -3.71 -8.07 2.72
N LEU A 14 -4.22 -6.83 2.78
CA LEU A 14 -4.16 -6.01 4.00
C LEU A 14 -4.96 -6.67 5.14
N ASP A 15 -6.20 -7.09 4.90
CA ASP A 15 -7.02 -7.80 5.91
C ASP A 15 -6.35 -9.10 6.41
N MET A 16 -5.58 -9.78 5.55
CA MET A 16 -4.77 -10.93 5.93
C MET A 16 -3.60 -10.53 6.84
N LEU A 17 -2.90 -9.42 6.55
CA LEU A 17 -1.81 -8.90 7.40
C LEU A 17 -2.29 -8.46 8.78
N GLU A 18 -3.46 -7.84 8.87
CA GLU A 18 -4.05 -7.41 10.16
C GLU A 18 -4.33 -8.57 11.12
N LYS A 19 -4.41 -9.79 10.60
CA LYS A 19 -4.80 -11.00 11.36
C LYS A 19 -3.69 -12.03 11.45
N GLU A 20 -2.53 -11.77 10.87
CA GLU A 20 -1.46 -12.75 10.78
C GLU A 20 -0.47 -12.56 11.91
N ASP A 21 -0.36 -13.61 12.74
CA ASP A 21 0.53 -13.65 13.89
C ASP A 21 1.85 -14.38 13.58
N ASP A 22 1.94 -15.14 12.48
CA ASP A 22 3.18 -15.81 12.09
C ASP A 22 4.08 -14.87 11.26
N GLU A 23 5.28 -14.57 11.76
CA GLU A 23 6.25 -13.65 11.13
C GLU A 23 6.58 -14.05 9.67
N ASN A 24 6.73 -15.35 9.41
CA ASN A 24 7.07 -15.83 8.06
C ASN A 24 5.91 -15.62 7.09
N ARG A 25 4.68 -15.91 7.52
CA ARG A 25 3.47 -15.66 6.73
C ARG A 25 3.24 -14.17 6.55
N PHE A 26 3.40 -13.37 7.60
CA PHE A 26 3.30 -11.91 7.53
C PHE A 26 4.23 -11.38 6.44
N ARG A 27 5.50 -11.77 6.48
CA ARG A 27 6.48 -11.40 5.45
C ARG A 27 6.06 -11.83 4.04
N ILE A 28 5.56 -13.04 3.86
CA ILE A 28 5.11 -13.53 2.54
C ILE A 28 3.90 -12.72 2.04
N ILE A 29 2.93 -12.45 2.91
CA ILE A 29 1.74 -11.66 2.58
C ILE A 29 2.13 -10.20 2.29
N TRP A 30 3.11 -9.64 3.00
CA TRP A 30 3.66 -8.32 2.72
C TRP A 30 4.24 -8.25 1.30
N LEU A 31 5.13 -9.18 0.96
CA LEU A 31 5.72 -9.27 -0.37
C LEU A 31 4.64 -9.38 -1.46
N ALA A 32 3.63 -10.22 -1.23
CA ALA A 32 2.50 -10.37 -2.14
C ALA A 32 1.71 -9.05 -2.27
N SER A 33 1.44 -8.35 -1.17
CA SER A 33 0.74 -7.07 -1.15
C SER A 33 1.45 -6.01 -2.00
N ILE A 34 2.76 -5.85 -1.85
CA ILE A 34 3.55 -4.89 -2.63
C ILE A 34 3.54 -5.25 -4.13
N VAL A 35 3.66 -6.53 -4.47
CA VAL A 35 3.59 -6.99 -5.87
C VAL A 35 2.21 -6.75 -6.47
N ILE A 36 1.13 -6.98 -5.73
CA ILE A 36 -0.24 -6.68 -6.18
C ILE A 36 -0.40 -5.18 -6.44
N LEU A 37 0.01 -4.31 -5.50
CA LEU A 37 -0.04 -2.85 -5.68
C LEU A 37 0.68 -2.39 -6.94
N ARG A 38 1.88 -2.93 -7.23
CA ARG A 38 2.60 -2.57 -8.44
C ARG A 38 1.91 -3.09 -9.71
N SER A 39 1.30 -4.27 -9.60
CA SER A 39 0.59 -4.91 -10.70
C SER A 39 -0.65 -4.11 -11.11
N ILE A 40 -1.32 -3.40 -10.20
CA ILE A 40 -2.43 -2.49 -10.53
C ILE A 40 -2.00 -1.51 -11.62
N GLY A 41 -0.89 -0.79 -11.41
CA GLY A 41 -0.38 0.17 -12.38
C GLY A 41 0.08 -0.47 -13.69
N HIS A 42 0.69 -1.66 -13.62
CA HIS A 42 1.11 -2.37 -14.84
C HIS A 42 -0.10 -2.81 -15.69
N VAL A 43 -1.09 -3.44 -15.07
CA VAL A 43 -2.34 -3.87 -15.74
C VAL A 43 -3.09 -2.67 -16.28
N LEU A 44 -3.18 -1.59 -15.52
CA LEU A 44 -3.80 -0.35 -15.97
C LEU A 44 -3.12 0.18 -17.26
N ALA A 45 -1.79 0.25 -17.26
CA ALA A 45 -1.02 0.81 -18.37
C ALA A 45 -0.91 -0.09 -19.62
N LYS A 46 -1.01 -1.42 -19.46
CA LYS A 46 -0.70 -2.39 -20.52
C LYS A 46 -1.84 -3.31 -20.92
N VAL A 47 -2.90 -3.37 -20.11
CA VAL A 47 -4.04 -4.26 -20.36
C VAL A 47 -5.32 -3.45 -20.45
N ASP A 48 -5.59 -2.61 -19.45
CA ASP A 48 -6.79 -1.77 -19.48
C ASP A 48 -6.68 -0.64 -20.51
N ALA A 49 -5.49 -0.03 -20.67
CA ALA A 49 -5.25 0.96 -21.73
C ALA A 49 -5.43 0.39 -23.14
N ASP A 50 -4.96 -0.84 -23.39
CA ASP A 50 -5.04 -1.45 -24.73
C ASP A 50 -6.42 -2.08 -25.02
N SER A 51 -7.34 -2.09 -24.05
CA SER A 51 -8.68 -2.65 -24.23
C SER A 51 -9.60 -1.78 -25.09
N ASP A 52 -9.39 -0.46 -25.11
CA ASP A 52 -10.14 0.52 -25.91
C ASP A 52 -9.23 1.73 -26.20
N PRO A 53 -9.13 2.22 -27.45
CA PRO A 53 -8.38 3.45 -27.75
C PRO A 53 -8.72 4.65 -26.85
N LYS A 54 -9.98 4.79 -26.42
CA LYS A 54 -10.40 5.85 -25.49
C LYS A 54 -9.81 5.66 -24.09
N HIS A 55 -9.69 4.42 -23.63
CA HIS A 55 -9.04 4.13 -22.35
C HIS A 55 -7.58 4.53 -22.40
N LYS A 56 -6.91 4.23 -23.51
CA LYS A 56 -5.50 4.55 -23.72
C LYS A 56 -5.20 6.03 -23.51
N ASP A 57 -5.92 6.92 -24.21
CA ASP A 57 -5.68 8.36 -24.13
C ASP A 57 -5.87 8.90 -22.70
N VAL A 58 -6.93 8.46 -22.02
CA VAL A 58 -7.23 8.87 -20.63
C VAL A 58 -6.15 8.36 -19.67
N ILE A 59 -5.77 7.09 -19.79
CA ILE A 59 -4.79 6.45 -18.90
C ILE A 59 -3.39 7.02 -19.14
N GLU A 60 -2.99 7.30 -20.38
CA GLU A 60 -1.71 7.93 -20.71
C GLU A 60 -1.65 9.37 -20.17
N ALA A 61 -2.73 10.15 -20.33
CA ALA A 61 -2.81 11.50 -19.76
C ALA A 61 -2.74 11.48 -18.23
N TRP A 62 -3.44 10.54 -17.58
CA TRP A 62 -3.37 10.34 -16.14
C TRP A 62 -1.96 9.96 -15.69
N TRP A 63 -1.31 9.00 -16.36
CA TRP A 63 0.07 8.59 -16.07
C TRP A 63 1.05 9.75 -16.14
N LYS A 64 0.91 10.60 -17.14
CA LYS A 64 1.72 11.81 -17.26
C LYS A 64 1.50 12.76 -16.07
N SER A 65 0.25 12.97 -15.68
CA SER A 65 -0.10 13.88 -14.58
C SER A 65 0.52 13.49 -13.24
N ILE A 66 0.61 12.19 -12.94
CA ILE A 66 1.20 11.70 -11.69
C ILE A 66 2.73 11.72 -11.70
N HIS A 67 3.37 11.65 -12.88
CA HIS A 67 4.82 11.78 -13.01
C HIS A 67 5.29 13.24 -12.99
N ASP A 68 4.45 14.16 -13.48
CA ASP A 68 4.72 15.60 -13.45
C ASP A 68 4.63 16.17 -12.02
N LYS A 69 3.84 15.54 -11.14
CA LYS A 69 3.66 15.94 -9.74
C LYS A 69 4.00 14.80 -8.80
N LYS A 70 5.26 14.70 -8.39
CA LYS A 70 5.74 13.58 -7.54
C LYS A 70 5.53 13.76 -6.04
N ASP A 71 5.22 14.98 -5.60
CA ASP A 71 4.99 15.31 -4.20
C ASP A 71 3.49 15.47 -3.87
N GLY A 72 3.18 15.72 -2.60
CA GLY A 72 1.80 15.84 -2.12
C GLY A 72 1.05 14.51 -2.22
N GLU A 73 -0.15 14.53 -2.78
CA GLU A 73 -1.02 13.35 -2.85
C GLU A 73 -0.43 12.17 -3.65
N ASN A 74 0.56 12.41 -4.53
CA ASN A 74 1.20 11.35 -5.32
C ASN A 74 2.47 10.79 -4.66
N ALA A 75 2.88 11.34 -3.51
CA ALA A 75 4.10 10.93 -2.82
C ALA A 75 4.09 9.43 -2.48
N ILE A 76 2.95 8.90 -2.05
CA ILE A 76 2.77 7.46 -1.73
C ILE A 76 3.08 6.56 -2.93
N PHE A 77 2.76 6.99 -4.16
CA PHE A 77 3.09 6.21 -5.35
C PHE A 77 4.60 6.13 -5.59
N HIS A 78 5.29 7.28 -5.57
CA HIS A 78 6.71 7.36 -5.91
C HIS A 78 7.63 6.91 -4.76
N LYS A 79 7.30 7.30 -3.53
CA LYS A 79 8.16 7.15 -2.35
C LYS A 79 7.85 5.90 -1.53
N PHE A 80 6.77 5.18 -1.83
CA PHE A 80 6.45 3.90 -1.22
C PHE A 80 6.19 2.81 -2.26
N ILE A 81 5.13 2.90 -3.08
CA ILE A 81 4.75 1.79 -3.98
C ILE A 81 5.86 1.44 -4.98
N GLU A 82 6.49 2.45 -5.59
CA GLU A 82 7.56 2.23 -6.55
C GLU A 82 8.90 1.85 -5.90
N SER A 83 9.27 2.55 -4.81
CA SER A 83 10.51 2.33 -4.07
C SER A 83 10.54 0.97 -3.40
N GLU A 84 9.52 0.64 -2.61
CA GLU A 84 9.43 -0.62 -1.85
C GLU A 84 9.49 -1.83 -2.78
N ARG A 85 8.77 -1.76 -3.90
CA ARG A 85 8.85 -2.79 -4.93
C ARG A 85 10.26 -2.91 -5.51
N ASN A 86 10.92 -1.78 -5.80
CA ASN A 86 12.28 -1.83 -6.33
C ASN A 86 13.23 -2.52 -5.35
N SER A 87 13.17 -2.19 -4.06
CA SER A 87 13.96 -2.85 -3.02
C SER A 87 13.67 -4.35 -2.94
N ILE A 88 12.39 -4.73 -2.88
CA ILE A 88 11.97 -6.14 -2.80
C ILE A 88 12.38 -6.94 -4.03
N VAL A 89 12.09 -6.44 -5.24
CA VAL A 89 12.28 -7.22 -6.48
C VAL A 89 13.73 -7.25 -6.93
N LYS A 90 14.49 -6.18 -6.68
CA LYS A 90 15.88 -6.09 -7.15
C LYS A 90 16.88 -6.60 -6.12
N GLU A 91 16.60 -6.41 -4.84
CA GLU A 91 17.59 -6.60 -3.77
C GLU A 91 17.08 -7.55 -2.68
N TYR A 92 15.80 -7.94 -2.73
CA TYR A 92 15.13 -8.70 -1.66
C TYR A 92 15.28 -8.02 -0.29
N GLU A 93 15.30 -6.69 -0.31
CA GLU A 93 15.34 -5.86 0.89
C GLU A 93 13.93 -5.48 1.30
N ILE A 94 13.62 -5.75 2.56
CA ILE A 94 12.32 -5.49 3.18
C ILE A 94 12.51 -4.33 4.16
N ASN A 95 11.77 -3.24 3.96
CA ASN A 95 11.98 -1.99 4.70
C ASN A 95 11.14 -1.91 5.98
N PHE A 96 11.06 -3.01 6.74
CA PHE A 96 10.44 -3.00 8.06
C PHE A 96 11.19 -3.87 9.06
N GLN A 97 11.06 -3.54 10.33
CA GLN A 97 11.61 -4.38 11.40
C GLN A 97 10.72 -5.61 11.63
N ASP A 98 11.20 -6.75 11.16
CA ASP A 98 10.72 -8.06 11.59
C ASP A 98 11.11 -8.24 13.07
N ASN A 99 10.22 -8.74 13.94
CA ASN A 99 10.40 -8.97 15.39
C ASN A 99 10.36 -7.79 16.38
N ALA A 100 9.76 -6.63 16.07
CA ALA A 100 9.63 -5.55 17.05
C ALA A 100 8.83 -6.01 18.30
N GLN A 101 9.54 -6.40 19.36
CA GLN A 101 8.95 -6.87 20.60
C GLN A 101 8.53 -5.67 21.43
N LEU A 102 7.22 -5.51 21.60
CA LEU A 102 6.66 -4.49 22.48
C LEU A 102 6.38 -5.10 23.85
N THR A 103 6.99 -4.54 24.88
CA THR A 103 6.71 -4.87 26.27
C THR A 103 5.83 -3.78 26.88
N PHE A 104 4.64 -4.15 27.32
CA PHE A 104 3.75 -3.25 28.05
C PHE A 104 3.86 -3.52 29.55
N GLY A 105 4.22 -2.49 30.30
CA GLY A 105 4.16 -2.51 31.75
C GLY A 105 2.78 -2.02 32.23
N LEU A 106 2.10 -2.83 33.03
CA LEU A 106 0.93 -2.42 33.79
C LEU A 106 1.39 -1.90 35.14
N PHE A 107 1.04 -0.66 35.47
CA PHE A 107 1.40 -0.02 36.74
C PHE A 107 0.17 0.19 37.61
N ASP A 108 0.36 0.18 38.92
CA ASP A 108 -0.71 0.57 39.85
C ASP A 108 -0.98 2.07 39.69
N GLN A 109 -2.25 2.44 39.53
CA GLN A 109 -2.66 3.83 39.41
C GLN A 109 -2.34 4.65 40.68
N ALA A 110 -2.39 4.02 41.86
CA ALA A 110 -2.07 4.66 43.14
C ALA A 110 -0.55 4.75 43.38
N ASP A 111 0.25 3.90 42.73
CA ASP A 111 1.70 3.88 42.83
C ASP A 111 2.34 3.44 41.51
N MET A 112 2.66 4.43 40.67
CA MET A 112 3.31 4.22 39.37
C MET A 112 4.72 3.61 39.46
N SER A 113 5.29 3.47 40.67
CA SER A 113 6.54 2.74 40.88
C SER A 113 6.32 1.23 41.04
N ASN A 114 5.09 0.80 41.29
CA ASN A 114 4.72 -0.60 41.44
C ASN A 114 4.25 -1.20 40.10
N THR A 115 5.02 -2.16 39.58
CA THR A 115 4.66 -2.91 38.37
C THR A 115 3.73 -4.06 38.73
N VAL A 116 2.52 -4.05 38.17
CA VAL A 116 1.45 -5.03 38.42
C VAL A 116 1.53 -6.19 37.41
N GLY A 117 2.06 -5.95 36.22
CA GLY A 117 2.23 -6.98 35.20
C GLY A 117 3.11 -6.51 34.04
N MET A 118 3.66 -7.47 33.31
CA MET A 118 4.34 -7.25 32.03
C MET A 118 3.75 -8.20 31.00
N GLU A 119 3.30 -7.65 29.88
CA GLU A 119 2.84 -8.43 28.74
C GLU A 119 3.71 -8.12 27.53
N GLU A 120 4.12 -9.18 26.84
CA GLU A 120 4.88 -9.09 25.60
C GLU A 120 3.94 -9.36 24.44
N PHE A 121 3.91 -8.44 23.48
CA PHE A 121 3.17 -8.62 22.24
C PHE A 121 4.17 -8.77 21.11
N GLN A 122 3.98 -9.83 20.33
CA GLN A 122 4.66 -10.04 19.05
C GLN A 122 3.71 -9.55 17.95
N ASN A 123 4.27 -8.99 16.88
CA ASN A 123 3.53 -8.57 15.67
C ASN A 123 2.43 -7.51 15.87
N LEU A 124 2.44 -6.84 17.03
CA LEU A 124 1.55 -5.71 17.26
C LEU A 124 1.93 -4.51 16.39
N TYR A 125 3.21 -4.37 16.06
CA TYR A 125 3.71 -3.20 15.34
C TYR A 125 4.94 -3.54 14.49
N HIS A 126 4.93 -3.11 13.23
CA HIS A 126 6.03 -3.32 12.28
C HIS A 126 6.44 -1.96 11.67
N PRO A 127 7.43 -1.26 12.26
CA PRO A 127 7.81 0.06 11.80
C PRO A 127 8.50 0.00 10.44
N VAL A 128 8.14 0.92 9.55
CA VAL A 128 8.96 1.22 8.37
C VAL A 128 10.30 1.77 8.83
N MET A 129 11.40 1.24 8.29
CA MET A 129 12.75 1.55 8.80
C MET A 129 13.32 2.85 8.22
N ASP A 130 13.08 3.12 6.95
CA ASP A 130 13.63 4.30 6.25
C ASP A 130 12.62 4.95 5.30
N GLY A 131 12.90 6.19 4.92
CA GLY A 131 12.10 6.97 3.99
C GLY A 131 11.05 7.86 4.67
N PRO A 132 10.14 8.46 3.89
CA PRO A 132 9.18 9.45 4.40
C PRO A 132 8.11 8.87 5.34
N TYR A 133 8.02 7.54 5.42
CA TYR A 133 7.08 6.82 6.28
C TYR A 133 7.79 6.15 7.47
N SER A 134 9.07 6.47 7.73
CA SER A 134 9.83 5.84 8.81
C SER A 134 9.12 6.01 10.16
N GLY A 135 8.99 4.90 10.90
CA GLY A 135 8.26 4.85 12.17
C GLY A 135 6.73 4.77 12.05
N GLU A 136 6.16 4.68 10.85
CA GLU A 136 4.75 4.28 10.69
C GLU A 136 4.64 2.75 10.62
N ASP A 137 3.49 2.20 11.02
CA ASP A 137 3.23 0.77 10.82
C ASP A 137 3.07 0.46 9.34
N VAL A 138 3.71 -0.60 8.87
CA VAL A 138 3.68 -0.98 7.45
C VAL A 138 2.26 -1.26 6.94
N ARG A 139 1.34 -1.73 7.79
CA ARG A 139 -0.07 -1.98 7.45
C ARG A 139 -0.80 -0.67 7.21
N ASP A 140 -0.54 0.36 8.00
CA ASP A 140 -1.12 1.69 7.82
C ASP A 140 -0.66 2.32 6.50
N VAL A 141 0.65 2.26 6.20
CA VAL A 141 1.21 2.77 4.95
C VAL A 141 0.67 1.99 3.73
N LEU A 142 0.51 0.67 3.86
CA LEU A 142 -0.16 -0.16 2.86
C LEU A 142 -1.63 0.26 2.66
N GLY A 143 -2.35 0.53 3.75
CA GLY A 143 -3.72 1.06 3.72
C GLY A 143 -3.83 2.41 3.01
N GLU A 144 -2.88 3.32 3.23
CA GLU A 144 -2.78 4.59 2.51
C GLU A 144 -2.56 4.37 1.01
N ALA A 145 -1.65 3.46 0.64
CA ALA A 145 -1.36 3.11 -0.75
C ALA A 145 -2.57 2.49 -1.47
N ILE A 146 -3.32 1.62 -0.80
CA ILE A 146 -4.56 1.02 -1.31
C ILE A 146 -5.62 2.11 -1.53
N SER A 147 -5.81 2.98 -0.55
CA SER A 147 -6.78 4.09 -0.61
C SER A 147 -6.43 5.07 -1.72
N TRP A 148 -5.14 5.32 -1.92
CA TRP A 148 -4.65 6.11 -3.03
C TRP A 148 -5.03 5.47 -4.38
N TRP A 149 -4.73 4.19 -4.58
CA TRP A 149 -5.10 3.48 -5.82
C TRP A 149 -6.61 3.50 -6.07
N GLU A 150 -7.42 3.30 -5.03
CA GLU A 150 -8.88 3.40 -5.13
C GLU A 150 -9.34 4.77 -5.65
N LYS A 151 -8.80 5.86 -5.06
CA LYS A 151 -9.07 7.23 -5.52
C LYS A 151 -8.67 7.40 -6.99
N GLN A 152 -7.48 6.96 -7.38
CA GLN A 152 -6.99 7.12 -8.75
C GLN A 152 -7.82 6.34 -9.77
N LEU A 153 -8.12 5.07 -9.48
CA LEU A 153 -8.94 4.25 -10.39
C LEU A 153 -10.36 4.82 -10.54
N CYS A 154 -10.94 5.37 -9.48
CA CYS A 154 -12.22 6.06 -9.54
C CYS A 154 -12.18 7.30 -10.45
N ILE A 155 -11.13 8.13 -10.34
CA ILE A 155 -10.92 9.29 -11.21
C ILE A 155 -10.82 8.86 -12.68
N ILE A 156 -10.02 7.82 -12.97
CA ILE A 156 -9.82 7.30 -14.32
C ILE A 156 -11.14 6.78 -14.90
N GLU A 157 -11.90 5.97 -14.15
CA GLU A 157 -13.20 5.48 -14.62
C GLU A 157 -14.17 6.63 -14.91
N ALA A 158 -14.22 7.64 -14.05
CA ALA A 158 -15.06 8.81 -14.27
C ALA A 158 -14.66 9.56 -15.54
N SER A 159 -13.36 9.76 -15.78
CA SER A 159 -12.84 10.38 -17.00
C SER A 159 -13.17 9.57 -18.25
N ILE A 160 -13.00 8.25 -18.23
CA ILE A 160 -13.36 7.37 -19.34
C ILE A 160 -14.85 7.49 -19.68
N ARG A 161 -15.74 7.48 -18.67
CA ARG A 161 -17.18 7.63 -18.86
C ARG A 161 -17.55 9.01 -19.43
N ALA A 162 -16.91 10.07 -18.95
CA ALA A 162 -17.12 11.43 -19.45
C ALA A 162 -16.73 11.55 -20.94
N SER A 163 -15.56 11.02 -21.32
CA SER A 163 -15.09 10.98 -22.72
C SER A 163 -15.97 10.12 -23.64
N GLY A 164 -16.77 9.20 -23.07
CA GLY A 164 -17.73 8.38 -23.81
C GLY A 164 -19.05 9.09 -24.15
N THR A 165 -19.41 10.17 -23.45
CA THR A 165 -20.73 10.82 -23.57
C THR A 165 -20.74 11.96 -24.61
N THR A 166 -19.57 12.44 -25.06
CA THR A 166 -19.42 13.58 -25.98
C THR A 166 -19.65 13.23 -27.47
N THR A 167 -20.32 12.11 -27.79
CA THR A 167 -20.61 11.71 -29.18
C THR A 167 -22.12 11.55 -29.39
N LEU A 168 -22.85 12.67 -29.39
CA LEU A 168 -24.21 12.78 -29.92
C LEU A 168 -24.38 14.13 -30.62
#